data_AF-A0AAX2KLJ9-F1
#
_entry.id   AF-A0AAX2KLJ9-F1
#
_cell.length_a   1.000
_cell.length_b   1.000
_cell.length_c   1.000
_cell.angle_alpha   90.00
_cell.angle_beta   90.00
_cell.angle_gamma   90.00
#
_symmetry.space_group_name_H-M   'P 1'
#
loop_
_entity.id
_entity.type
_entity.pdbx_description
1 polymer ?
#
loop_
_entity_poly.entity_id
_entity_poly.type
_entity_poly.pdbx_seq_one_letter_code
_entity_poly.pdbx_strand_id
1 'polypeptide(L)' 'MTISVLDRLKLGKELSDLMQAQKTAPVLQRVAIGKQIVDLMLKLGLGTAAQPMSEPQPQPQSDSCCR' A
#
# COMPACT_ATOMS: atom_id res chain seq x y z
N MET A 1 12.82 0.08 -6.47
CA MET A 1 13.78 0.69 -5.53
C MET A 1 13.68 -0.06 -4.22
N THR A 2 14.76 -0.67 -3.74
CA THR A 2 14.78 -1.37 -2.46
C THR A 2 15.06 -0.34 -1.36
N ILE A 3 14.05 -0.04 -0.53
CA ILE A 3 14.19 0.91 0.58
C ILE A 3 14.95 0.22 1.72
N SER A 4 15.97 0.89 2.27
CA SER A 4 16.69 0.41 3.45
C SER A 4 15.73 0.22 4.62
N VAL A 5 15.95 -0.81 5.45
CA VAL A 5 15.11 -1.05 6.64
C VAL A 5 15.04 0.19 7.53
N LEU A 6 16.17 0.91 7.68
CA LEU A 6 16.21 2.15 8.46
C LEU A 6 15.32 3.24 7.87
N ASP A 7 15.34 3.41 6.55
CA ASP A 7 14.50 4.40 5.87
C ASP A 7 13.03 4.01 5.94
N ARG A 8 12.72 2.72 5.87
CA ARG A 8 11.36 2.21 6.06
C ARG A 8 10.83 2.51 7.46
N LEU A 9 11.67 2.39 8.49
CA LEU A 9 11.30 2.74 9.87
C LEU A 9 11.07 4.25 10.04
N LYS A 10 11.92 5.10 9.43
CA LYS A 10 11.74 6.55 9.44
C LYS A 10 10.42 6.96 8.77
N LEU A 11 10.17 6.44 7.57
CA LEU A 11 8.92 6.69 6.84
C LEU A 11 7.69 6.20 7.63
N GLY A 12 7.80 5.06 8.32
CA GLY A 12 6.74 4.56 9.21
C GLY A 12 6.46 5.48 10.39
N LYS A 13 7.50 6.07 11.01
CA LYS A 13 7.35 7.09 12.06
C LYS A 13 6.66 8.34 11.53
N GLU A 14 7.12 8.88 10.40
CA GLU A 14 6.52 10.06 9.77
C GLU A 14 5.05 9.84 9.42
N LEU A 15 4.69 8.65 8.92
CA LEU A 15 3.31 8.28 8.66
C LEU A 15 2.46 8.31 9.93
N SER A 16 2.97 7.78 11.04
CA SER A 16 2.30 7.82 12.35
C SER A 16 2.09 9.25 12.85
N ASP A 17 3.12 10.10 12.74
CA ASP A 17 3.07 11.49 13.17
C ASP A 17 2.01 12.28 12.35
N LEU A 18 1.97 12.06 11.03
CA LEU A 18 0.97 12.68 10.16
C LEU A 18 -0.45 12.16 10.39
N MET A 19 -0.61 10.87 10.67
CA MET A 19 -1.91 10.29 11.07
C MET A 19 -2.44 10.93 12.35
N GLN A 20 -1.57 11.19 13.33
CA GLN A 20 -1.96 11.91 14.54
C GLN A 20 -2.29 13.37 14.25
N ALA A 21 -1.46 14.06 13.46
CA ALA A 21 -1.70 15.45 13.06
C ALA A 21 -3.03 15.61 12.31
N GLN A 22 -3.40 14.67 11.44
CA GLN A 22 -4.66 14.72 10.71
C GLN A 22 -5.90 14.68 11.63
N LYS A 23 -5.83 13.94 12.74
CA LYS A 23 -6.94 13.81 13.70
C LYS A 23 -7.24 15.13 14.40
N THR A 24 -6.20 15.90 14.72
CA THR A 24 -6.31 17.16 15.46
C THR A 24 -6.28 18.39 14.55
N ALA A 25 -5.95 18.23 13.28
CA ALA A 25 -5.85 19.34 12.35
C ALA A 25 -7.21 20.00 12.04
N PRO A 26 -7.21 21.33 11.85
CA PRO A 26 -8.36 22.07 11.37
C PRO A 26 -8.75 21.59 9.96
N VAL A 27 -10.05 21.63 9.64
CA VAL A 27 -10.62 21.04 8.41
C VAL A 27 -9.88 21.47 7.14
N LEU A 28 -9.48 22.74 7.07
CA LEU A 28 -8.75 23.31 5.93
C LEU A 28 -7.37 22.67 5.70
N GLN A 29 -6.73 22.11 6.74
CA GLN A 29 -5.42 21.46 6.66
C GLN A 29 -5.52 19.95 6.45
N ARG A 30 -6.67 19.33 6.73
CA ARG A 30 -6.84 17.87 6.66
C ARG A 30 -6.58 17.29 5.27
N VAL A 31 -6.90 18.04 4.22
CA VAL A 31 -6.67 17.63 2.82
C VAL A 31 -5.18 17.63 2.49
N ALA A 32 -4.45 18.68 2.90
CA ALA A 32 -3.01 18.77 2.69
C ALA A 32 -2.25 17.67 3.44
N ILE A 33 -2.62 17.44 4.70
CA ILE A 33 -2.06 16.35 5.52
C ILE A 33 -2.41 14.99 4.91
N GLY A 34 -3.66 14.81 4.47
CA GLY A 34 -4.12 13.60 3.79
C GLY A 34 -3.31 13.25 2.54
N LYS A 35 -2.96 14.25 1.72
CA LYS A 35 -2.08 14.05 0.56
C LYS A 35 -0.70 13.54 0.98
N GLN A 36 -0.09 14.14 2.00
CA GLN A 36 1.24 13.73 2.47
C GLN A 36 1.24 12.30 3.01
N ILE A 37 0.18 11.90 3.71
CA ILE A 37 -0.04 10.53 4.18
C ILE A 37 -0.05 9.57 2.99
N VAL A 38 -0.85 9.84 1.96
CA VAL A 38 -0.96 8.97 0.78
C VAL A 38 0.39 8.85 0.06
N ASP A 39 1.12 9.96 -0.12
CA ASP A 39 2.46 9.93 -0.71
C ASP A 39 3.44 9.06 0.10
N LEU A 40 3.38 9.11 1.43
CA LEU A 40 4.18 8.26 2.32
C LEU A 40 3.77 6.79 2.26
N MET A 41 2.47 6.50 2.20
CA MET A 41 1.97 5.14 2.05
C MET A 41 2.47 4.53 0.74
N LEU A 42 2.41 5.27 -0.37
CA LEU A 42 2.95 4.81 -1.66
C LEU A 42 4.45 4.54 -1.60
N LYS A 43 5.24 5.42 -0.96
CA LYS A 43 6.68 5.19 -0.73
C LYS A 43 6.93 3.92 0.09
N LEU A 44 6.07 3.62 1.06
CA LEU A 44 6.15 2.41 1.89
C LEU A 44 5.63 1.14 1.19
N GLY A 45 5.06 1.27 -0.01
CA GLY A 45 4.39 0.17 -0.73
C GLY A 45 3.04 -0.21 -0.12
N LEU A 46 2.41 0.70 0.64
CA LEU A 46 1.10 0.54 1.25
C LEU A 46 0.04 1.20 0.35
N GLY A 47 -1.08 0.52 0.11
CA GLY A 47 -2.21 1.10 -0.64
C GLY A 47 -2.29 0.73 -2.12
N THR A 48 -1.26 0.09 -2.69
CA THR A 48 -1.51 -0.85 -3.79
C THR A 48 -2.12 -2.08 -3.15
N ALA A 49 -3.44 -2.26 -3.27
CA ALA A 49 -3.99 -3.59 -3.08
C ALA A 49 -3.10 -4.52 -3.89
N ALA A 50 -2.55 -5.56 -3.25
CA ALA A 50 -2.16 -6.71 -4.02
C ALA A 50 -3.41 -7.05 -4.83
N GLN A 51 -3.43 -6.71 -6.12
CA GLN A 51 -4.12 -7.56 -7.07
C GLN A 51 -3.66 -8.95 -6.62
N PRO A 52 -4.56 -9.86 -6.23
CA PRO A 52 -4.14 -11.21 -5.94
C PRO A 52 -3.33 -11.59 -7.16
N MET A 53 -2.02 -11.73 -6.97
CA MET A 53 -1.14 -12.23 -8.02
C MET A 53 -1.87 -13.50 -8.40
N SER A 54 -2.47 -13.54 -9.58
CA SER A 54 -3.11 -14.76 -10.04
C SER A 54 -1.94 -15.73 -10.08
N GLU A 55 -1.83 -16.56 -9.04
CA GLU A 55 -1.10 -17.81 -9.13
C GLU A 55 -1.54 -18.39 -10.47
N PRO A 56 -0.60 -18.78 -11.36
CA PRO A 56 -0.98 -19.56 -12.51
C PRO A 56 -1.61 -20.82 -11.92
N GLN A 57 -2.94 -20.86 -11.81
CA GLN A 57 -3.66 -22.08 -11.52
C GLN A 57 -3.22 -23.03 -12.64
N PRO A 58 -2.64 -24.20 -12.31
CA PRO A 58 -2.50 -25.24 -13.31
C PRO A 58 -3.93 -25.56 -13.76
N GLN A 59 -4.25 -25.22 -15.01
CA GLN A 59 -5.50 -25.62 -15.64
C GLN A 59 -5.64 -27.13 -15.45
N PRO A 60 -6.75 -27.64 -14.88
CA PRO A 60 -7.04 -29.04 -15.05
C PRO A 60 -7.23 -29.25 -16.55
N GLN A 61 -6.29 -29.97 -17.17
CA GLN A 61 -6.48 -30.54 -18.50
C GLN A 61 -7.85 -31.21 -18.48
N SER A 62 -8.78 -30.58 -19.16
CA SER A 62 -10.04 -31.20 -19.53
C SER A 62 -9.66 -32.21 -20.59
N ASP A 63 -9.30 -33.42 -20.15
CA ASP A 63 -9.21 -34.57 -21.03
C ASP A 63 -10.65 -34.93 -21.42
N SER A 64 -11.20 -34.14 -22.34
CA SER A 64 -12.29 -34.56 -23.18
C SER A 64 -11.68 -35.45 -24.26
N CYS A 65 -11.50 -36.72 -23.93
CA CYS A 65 -11.42 -37.76 -24.93
C CYS A 65 -12.70 -38.59 -24.85
N CYS A 66 -13.73 -38.12 -25.56
CA CYS A 66 -14.81 -38.99 -25.99
C CYS A 66 -14.35 -39.72 -27.26
N ARG A 67 -13.90 -40.98 -27.14
CA ARG A 67 -14.27 -42.06 -28.06
C ARG A 67 -13.88 -43.44 -27.55
#